data_AF-A0A534T6Z2-F1
#
_entry.id   AF-A0A534T6Z2-F1
#
_cell.length_a   1.000
_cell.length_b   1.000
_cell.length_c   1.000
_cell.angle_alpha   90.00
_cell.angle_beta   90.00
_cell.angle_gamma   90.00
#
_symmetry.space_group_name_H-M   'P 1'
#
loop_
_entity.id
_entity.type
_entity.pdbx_description
1 polymer ?
#
loop_
_entity_poly.entity_id
_entity_poly.type
_entity_poly.pdbx_seq_one_letter_code
_entity_poly.pdbx_strand_id
1 'polypeptide(L)'
;MLRHEVDDQTPEIVGLLDEFQAAERAGADAVDHWVAVCRDARLRGGLKVIRTRDRGHASLAEGRLRALGGMPSARAGRELAALLAMLASPDVTDRAKLTALLARFPGQLEDPLAEVVHRIDQDDETRSLLETIADDERTSLAWLRRMSDTLEHERE
;
A
#
# COMPACT_ATOMS: atom_id res chain seq x y z
N MET A 1 14.28 36.17 24.42
CA MET A 1 13.17 35.70 23.56
C MET A 1 13.71 34.55 22.75
N LEU A 2 13.66 33.34 23.32
CA LEU A 2 14.11 32.11 22.67
C LEU A 2 13.08 31.78 21.60
N ARG A 3 13.47 31.87 20.33
CA ARG A 3 12.70 31.24 19.26
C ARG A 3 12.72 29.75 19.58
N HIS A 4 11.56 29.19 19.93
CA HIS A 4 11.35 27.76 19.74
C HIS A 4 11.52 27.54 18.24
N GLU A 5 12.65 26.99 17.83
CA GLU A 5 12.74 26.24 16.59
C GLU A 5 11.78 25.06 16.80
N VAL A 6 10.53 25.27 16.42
CA VAL A 6 9.59 24.19 16.25
C VAL A 6 10.15 23.38 15.09
N ASP A 7 10.52 22.14 15.36
CA ASP A 7 11.10 21.24 14.37
C ASP A 7 10.08 21.08 13.23
N ASP A 8 10.37 21.65 12.07
CA ASP A 8 9.47 21.64 10.93
C ASP A 8 9.47 20.23 10.32
N GLN A 9 8.45 19.44 10.64
CA GLN A 9 8.30 18.05 10.15
C GLN A 9 7.92 17.98 8.67
N THR A 10 7.64 19.12 8.02
CA THR A 10 7.16 19.17 6.64
C THR A 10 8.04 18.39 5.64
N PRO A 11 9.39 18.51 5.66
CA PRO A 11 10.24 17.76 4.73
C PRO A 11 10.15 16.23 4.90
N GLU A 12 10.03 15.75 6.13
CA GLU A 12 9.87 14.31 6.42
C GLU A 12 8.52 13.80 5.94
N ILE A 13 7.46 14.56 6.19
CA ILE A 13 6.10 14.26 5.72
C ILE A 13 6.05 14.25 4.19
N VAL A 14 6.69 15.22 3.54
CA VAL A 14 6.79 15.29 2.07
C VAL A 14 7.51 14.06 1.52
N GLY A 15 8.64 13.66 2.11
CA GLY A 15 9.37 12.46 1.69
C GLY A 15 8.52 11.19 1.84
N LEU A 16 7.86 11.04 2.99
CA LEU A 16 6.94 9.93 3.26
C LEU A 16 5.81 9.84 2.22
N LEU A 17 5.12 10.96 1.96
CA LEU A 17 3.99 10.98 1.03
C LEU A 17 4.43 10.68 -0.40
N ASP A 18 5.61 11.13 -0.80
CA ASP A 18 6.17 10.82 -2.12
C ASP A 18 6.47 9.33 -2.29
N GLU A 19 7.14 8.71 -1.31
CA GLU A 19 7.41 7.27 -1.32
C GLU A 19 6.12 6.44 -1.27
N PHE A 20 5.20 6.83 -0.39
CA PHE A 20 3.93 6.14 -0.19
C PHE A 20 3.07 6.16 -1.46
N GLN A 21 2.84 7.34 -2.07
CA GLN A 21 2.04 7.42 -3.30
C GLN A 21 2.66 6.59 -4.44
N ALA A 22 3.99 6.56 -4.53
CA ALA A 22 4.69 5.80 -5.56
C ALA A 22 4.53 4.29 -5.36
N ALA A 23 4.59 3.82 -4.11
CA ALA A 23 4.39 2.42 -3.75
C ALA A 23 2.95 1.97 -4.03
N GLU A 24 1.95 2.74 -3.57
CA GLU A 24 0.53 2.48 -3.80
C GLU A 24 0.18 2.42 -5.29
N ARG A 25 0.70 3.38 -6.07
CA ARG A 25 0.47 3.41 -7.52
C ARG A 25 1.05 2.20 -8.22
N ALA A 26 2.29 1.83 -7.88
CA ALA A 26 2.95 0.66 -8.45
C ALA A 26 2.25 -0.65 -8.02
N GLY A 27 1.78 -0.72 -6.77
CA GLY A 27 0.96 -1.80 -6.23
C GLY A 27 -0.32 -1.98 -7.03
N ALA A 28 -1.08 -0.90 -7.20
CA ALA A 28 -2.31 -0.91 -7.97
C ALA A 28 -2.09 -1.36 -9.42
N ASP A 29 -1.03 -0.90 -10.07
CA ASP A 29 -0.70 -1.30 -11.44
C ASP A 29 -0.40 -2.80 -11.51
N ALA A 30 0.38 -3.34 -10.57
CA ALA A 30 0.64 -4.79 -10.52
C ALA A 30 -0.62 -5.61 -10.26
N VAL A 31 -1.50 -5.14 -9.37
CA VAL A 31 -2.80 -5.79 -9.10
C VAL A 31 -3.69 -5.73 -10.34
N ASP A 32 -3.67 -4.66 -11.12
CA ASP A 32 -4.44 -4.56 -12.37
C ASP A 32 -3.98 -5.61 -13.40
N HIS A 33 -2.66 -5.80 -13.54
CA HIS A 33 -2.11 -6.87 -14.37
C HIS A 33 -2.51 -8.25 -13.85
N TRP A 34 -2.45 -8.45 -12.53
CA TRP A 34 -2.90 -9.71 -11.92
C TRP A 34 -4.39 -9.95 -12.21
N VAL A 35 -5.26 -8.97 -12.05
CA VAL A 35 -6.70 -9.06 -12.37
C VAL A 35 -6.93 -9.54 -13.80
N ALA A 36 -6.09 -9.10 -14.76
CA ALA A 36 -6.20 -9.49 -16.17
C ALA A 36 -5.87 -10.98 -16.40
N VAL A 37 -4.99 -11.56 -15.60
CA VAL A 37 -4.53 -12.97 -15.75
C VAL A 37 -5.07 -13.91 -14.66
N CYS A 38 -5.80 -13.38 -13.68
CA CYS A 38 -6.33 -14.12 -12.54
C CYS A 38 -7.40 -15.13 -12.95
N ARG A 39 -7.24 -16.38 -12.50
CA ARG A 39 -8.09 -17.52 -12.88
C ARG A 39 -9.25 -17.72 -11.91
N ASP A 40 -9.05 -17.44 -10.62
CA ASP A 40 -10.12 -17.53 -9.63
C ASP A 40 -11.03 -16.28 -9.65
N ALA A 41 -12.32 -16.48 -9.89
CA ALA A 41 -13.27 -15.37 -10.04
C ALA A 41 -13.52 -14.59 -8.72
N ARG A 42 -13.44 -15.25 -7.56
CA ARG A 42 -13.63 -14.63 -6.23
C ARG A 42 -12.43 -13.75 -5.91
N LEU A 43 -11.22 -14.29 -6.10
CA LEU A 43 -9.98 -13.55 -5.94
C LEU A 43 -9.97 -12.32 -6.87
N ARG A 44 -10.25 -12.53 -8.16
CA ARG A 44 -10.31 -11.45 -9.15
C ARG A 44 -11.31 -10.35 -8.76
N GLY A 45 -12.43 -10.71 -8.15
CA GLY A 45 -13.41 -9.74 -7.64
C GLY A 45 -12.82 -8.84 -6.55
N GLY A 46 -12.20 -9.42 -5.52
CA GLY A 46 -11.59 -8.63 -4.45
C GLY A 46 -10.35 -7.85 -4.89
N LEU A 47 -9.52 -8.41 -5.78
CA LEU A 47 -8.37 -7.68 -6.34
C LEU A 47 -8.79 -6.39 -7.07
N LYS A 48 -9.96 -6.35 -7.72
CA LYS A 48 -10.49 -5.10 -8.32
C LYS A 48 -10.84 -4.05 -7.27
N VAL A 49 -11.32 -4.47 -6.09
CA VAL A 49 -11.63 -3.57 -4.98
C VAL A 49 -10.32 -3.01 -4.41
N ILE A 50 -9.35 -3.88 -4.12
CA ILE A 50 -8.02 -3.51 -3.63
C ILE A 50 -7.37 -2.49 -4.57
N ARG A 51 -7.21 -2.83 -5.86
CA ARG A 51 -6.68 -1.90 -6.87
C ARG A 51 -7.37 -0.53 -6.87
N THR A 52 -8.69 -0.49 -6.65
CA THR A 52 -9.44 0.78 -6.63
C THR A 52 -9.10 1.62 -5.40
N ARG A 53 -8.91 0.98 -4.24
CA ARG A 53 -8.42 1.61 -3.01
C ARG A 53 -7.00 2.12 -3.18
N ASP A 54 -6.07 1.27 -3.61
CA ASP A 54 -4.65 1.63 -3.79
C ASP A 54 -4.50 2.85 -4.72
N ARG A 55 -5.27 2.90 -5.83
CA ARG A 55 -5.30 4.09 -6.71
C ARG A 55 -5.83 5.34 -6.01
N GLY A 56 -6.85 5.18 -5.17
CA GLY A 56 -7.39 6.24 -4.33
C GLY A 56 -6.37 6.74 -3.31
N HIS A 57 -5.72 5.83 -2.58
CA HIS A 57 -4.67 6.12 -1.60
C HIS A 57 -3.52 6.88 -2.25
N ALA A 58 -3.01 6.39 -3.39
CA ALA A 58 -1.97 7.08 -4.16
C ALA A 58 -2.38 8.50 -4.56
N SER A 59 -3.61 8.68 -5.05
CA SER A 59 -4.10 10.00 -5.48
C SER A 59 -4.27 10.97 -4.32
N LEU A 60 -4.76 10.50 -3.18
CA LEU A 60 -4.92 11.30 -1.97
C LEU A 60 -3.57 11.72 -1.38
N ALA A 61 -2.63 10.77 -1.26
CA ALA A 61 -1.28 11.06 -0.78
C ALA A 61 -0.52 12.01 -1.72
N GLU A 62 -0.65 11.83 -3.03
CA GLU A 62 -0.10 12.76 -4.03
C GLU A 62 -0.72 14.17 -3.92
N GLY A 63 -2.03 14.23 -3.71
CA GLY A 63 -2.74 15.49 -3.47
C GLY A 63 -2.20 16.22 -2.23
N ARG A 64 -2.03 15.49 -1.13
CA ARG A 64 -1.47 16.04 0.12
C ARG A 64 -0.01 16.48 -0.04
N LEU A 65 0.81 15.67 -0.71
CA LEU A 65 2.19 15.99 -1.05
C LEU A 65 2.29 17.34 -1.78
N ARG A 66 1.45 17.56 -2.81
CA ARG A 66 1.41 18.81 -3.57
C ARG A 66 0.92 19.98 -2.73
N ALA A 67 -0.04 19.77 -1.83
CA ALA A 67 -0.54 20.81 -0.93
C ALA A 67 0.54 21.32 0.04
N LEU A 68 1.46 20.44 0.44
CA LEU A 68 2.64 20.77 1.25
C LEU A 68 3.81 21.36 0.43
N GLY A 69 3.62 21.61 -0.87
CA GLY A 69 4.64 22.17 -1.76
C GLY A 69 5.63 21.15 -2.33
N GLY A 70 5.43 19.86 -2.05
CA GLY A 70 6.21 18.78 -2.64
C GLY A 70 5.84 18.47 -4.09
N MET A 71 6.69 17.71 -4.77
CA MET A 71 6.42 17.19 -6.11
C MET A 71 6.66 15.68 -6.14
N PRO A 72 5.79 14.90 -6.80
CA PRO A 72 6.00 13.45 -6.92
C PRO A 72 7.27 13.16 -7.70
N SER A 73 8.18 12.39 -7.10
CA SER A 73 9.48 12.08 -7.68
C SER A 73 9.95 10.66 -7.37
N ALA A 74 9.45 10.08 -6.27
CA ALA A 74 9.81 8.76 -5.83
C ALA A 74 9.33 7.68 -6.80
N ARG A 75 10.01 6.53 -6.71
CA ARG A 75 9.66 5.30 -7.43
C ARG A 75 9.76 4.14 -6.46
N ALA A 76 8.97 3.10 -6.70
CA ALA A 76 9.09 1.85 -5.95
C ALA A 76 10.54 1.35 -5.94
N GLY A 77 11.05 1.04 -4.75
CA GLY A 77 12.38 0.45 -4.57
C GLY A 77 12.51 -0.89 -5.29
N ARG A 78 13.75 -1.32 -5.56
CA ARG A 78 14.04 -2.51 -6.39
C ARG A 78 13.35 -3.79 -5.90
N GLU A 79 13.33 -4.01 -4.59
CA GLU A 79 12.71 -5.21 -4.00
C GLU A 79 11.19 -5.22 -4.17
N LEU A 80 10.54 -4.07 -3.94
CA LEU A 80 9.12 -3.90 -4.21
C LEU A 80 8.85 -4.09 -5.71
N ALA A 81 9.61 -3.46 -6.59
CA ALA A 81 9.47 -3.61 -8.04
C ALA A 81 9.59 -5.07 -8.51
N ALA A 82 10.51 -5.85 -7.94
CA ALA A 82 10.67 -7.27 -8.27
C ALA A 82 9.44 -8.11 -7.87
N LEU A 83 8.90 -7.88 -6.66
CA LEU A 83 7.65 -8.52 -6.25
C LEU A 83 6.51 -8.14 -7.20
N LEU A 84 6.32 -6.85 -7.46
CA LEU A 84 5.23 -6.34 -8.30
C LEU A 84 5.28 -6.95 -9.72
N ALA A 85 6.47 -7.10 -10.28
CA ALA A 85 6.67 -7.78 -11.56
C ALA A 85 6.25 -9.26 -11.50
N MET A 86 6.54 -9.96 -10.41
CA MET A 86 6.09 -11.34 -10.19
C MET A 86 4.56 -11.43 -10.09
N LEU A 87 3.91 -10.50 -9.38
CA LEU A 87 2.45 -10.43 -9.28
C LEU A 87 1.78 -10.20 -10.64
N ALA A 88 2.42 -9.44 -11.52
CA ALA A 88 1.93 -9.18 -12.87
C ALA A 88 2.11 -10.36 -13.85
N SER A 89 2.94 -11.35 -13.53
CA SER A 89 3.29 -12.42 -14.47
C SER A 89 2.14 -13.42 -14.71
N PRO A 90 1.78 -13.75 -15.97
CA PRO A 90 0.81 -14.81 -16.27
C PRO A 90 1.31 -16.23 -15.97
N ASP A 91 2.63 -16.41 -15.87
CA ASP A 91 3.26 -17.71 -15.66
C ASP A 91 3.26 -18.14 -14.18
N VAL A 92 2.93 -17.21 -13.28
CA VAL A 92 2.84 -17.46 -11.84
C VAL A 92 1.39 -17.69 -11.45
N THR A 93 1.12 -18.76 -10.71
CA THR A 93 -0.23 -19.07 -10.24
C THR A 93 -0.73 -18.04 -9.21
N ASP A 94 -2.05 -17.82 -9.17
CA ASP A 94 -2.70 -16.93 -8.20
C ASP A 94 -2.30 -17.23 -6.75
N ARG A 95 -2.20 -18.52 -6.40
CA ARG A 95 -1.75 -18.94 -5.08
C ARG A 95 -0.30 -18.57 -4.78
N ALA A 96 0.62 -18.83 -5.71
CA ALA A 96 2.02 -18.46 -5.52
C ALA A 96 2.19 -16.94 -5.36
N LYS A 97 1.39 -16.15 -6.09
CA LYS A 97 1.33 -14.69 -5.93
C LYS A 97 0.81 -14.29 -4.55
N LEU A 98 -0.28 -14.90 -4.07
CA LEU A 98 -0.82 -14.65 -2.73
C LEU A 98 0.21 -14.98 -1.64
N THR A 99 0.83 -16.17 -1.70
CA THR A 99 1.86 -16.58 -0.74
C THR A 99 3.01 -15.57 -0.69
N ALA A 100 3.53 -15.17 -1.85
CA ALA A 100 4.65 -14.23 -1.92
C ALA A 100 4.27 -12.81 -1.48
N LEU A 101 3.05 -12.34 -1.79
CA LEU A 101 2.54 -11.06 -1.30
C LEU A 101 2.38 -11.07 0.22
N LEU A 102 1.72 -12.10 0.77
CA LEU A 102 1.48 -12.23 2.22
C LEU A 102 2.76 -12.44 3.04
N ALA A 103 3.81 -13.02 2.44
CA ALA A 103 5.11 -13.18 3.08
C ALA A 103 5.80 -11.85 3.41
N ARG A 104 5.41 -10.74 2.75
CA ARG A 104 5.91 -9.39 3.08
C ARG A 104 5.31 -8.81 4.35
N PHE A 105 4.22 -9.41 4.83
CA PHE A 105 3.51 -8.98 6.03
C PHE A 105 3.51 -10.14 7.02
N PRO A 106 4.68 -10.53 7.57
CA PRO A 106 4.77 -11.64 8.52
C PRO A 106 4.13 -11.24 9.86
N GLY A 107 2.84 -11.56 10.05
CA GLY A 107 2.10 -11.31 11.28
C GLY A 107 0.91 -10.36 11.12
N GLN A 108 0.12 -10.21 12.20
CA GLN A 108 -1.05 -9.31 12.26
C GLN A 108 -0.70 -7.88 12.76
N LEU A 109 0.55 -7.62 13.18
CA LEU A 109 0.84 -6.55 14.14
C LEU A 109 1.74 -5.42 13.65
N GLU A 110 2.50 -5.57 12.56
CA GLU A 110 3.30 -4.46 12.03
C GLU A 110 2.51 -3.78 10.93
N ASP A 111 1.80 -2.72 11.30
CA ASP A 111 1.31 -1.73 10.37
C ASP A 111 2.48 -0.77 10.07
N PRO A 112 3.17 -0.92 8.92
CA PRO A 112 4.31 -0.07 8.59
C PRO A 112 3.95 1.42 8.50
N LEU A 113 2.67 1.77 8.35
CA LEU A 113 2.22 3.16 8.42
C LEU A 113 2.04 3.64 9.87
N ALA A 114 1.64 2.78 10.81
CA ALA A 114 1.31 3.18 12.18
C ALA A 114 2.47 3.88 12.90
N GLU A 115 3.69 3.34 12.80
CA GLU A 115 4.86 3.97 13.44
C GLU A 115 5.18 5.34 12.83
N VAL A 116 4.98 5.49 11.52
CA VAL A 116 5.25 6.77 10.86
C VAL A 116 4.17 7.79 11.18
N VAL A 117 2.91 7.38 11.17
CA VAL A 117 1.77 8.25 11.50
C VAL A 117 1.84 8.72 12.96
N HIS A 118 2.27 7.85 13.88
CA HIS A 118 2.45 8.22 15.28
C HIS A 118 3.51 9.31 15.51
N ARG A 119 4.45 9.49 14.57
CA ARG A 119 5.49 10.53 14.65
C ARG A 119 5.06 11.88 14.07
N ILE A 120 3.94 11.94 13.35
CA ILE A 120 3.42 13.20 12.81
C ILE A 120 2.71 13.91 13.97
N ASP A 121 3.25 15.02 14.48
CA ASP A 121 2.72 15.72 15.64
C ASP A 121 1.95 16.99 15.27
N GLN A 122 2.33 17.67 14.19
CA GLN A 122 1.84 19.01 13.85
C GLN A 122 1.03 19.10 12.55
N ASP A 123 0.76 17.97 11.91
CA ASP A 123 -0.05 17.90 10.70
C ASP A 123 -1.22 16.93 10.87
N ASP A 124 -2.30 17.43 11.49
CA ASP A 124 -3.51 16.65 11.78
C ASP A 124 -4.19 16.11 10.51
N GLU A 125 -4.12 16.86 9.41
CA GLU A 125 -4.72 16.45 8.13
C GLU A 125 -3.97 15.25 7.55
N THR A 126 -2.63 15.33 7.48
CA THR A 126 -1.82 14.18 7.01
C THR A 126 -1.96 12.99 7.95
N ARG A 127 -1.97 13.21 9.27
CA ARG A 127 -2.13 12.12 10.25
C ARG A 127 -3.44 11.37 10.03
N SER A 128 -4.56 12.09 10.01
CA SER A 128 -5.89 11.49 9.84
C SER A 128 -6.06 10.82 8.47
N LEU A 129 -5.48 11.39 7.41
CA LEU A 129 -5.45 10.81 6.08
C LEU A 129 -4.77 9.42 6.10
N LEU A 130 -3.55 9.35 6.64
CA LEU A 130 -2.76 8.12 6.64
C LEU A 130 -3.33 7.07 7.61
N GLU A 131 -3.90 7.47 8.75
CA GLU A 131 -4.65 6.60 9.65
C GLU A 131 -5.80 5.89 8.93
N THR A 132 -6.60 6.64 8.18
CA THR A 132 -7.76 6.10 7.45
C THR A 132 -7.33 5.15 6.34
N ILE A 133 -6.25 5.50 5.62
CA ILE A 133 -5.66 4.63 4.59
C ILE A 133 -5.15 3.32 5.22
N ALA A 134 -4.48 3.39 6.37
CA ALA A 134 -3.98 2.22 7.06
C ALA A 134 -5.11 1.25 7.51
N ASP A 135 -6.29 1.77 7.88
CA ASP A 135 -7.48 0.95 8.14
C ASP A 135 -7.96 0.18 6.90
N ASP A 136 -7.96 0.84 5.74
CA ASP A 136 -8.28 0.20 4.47
C ASP A 136 -7.23 -0.86 4.08
N GLU A 137 -5.94 -0.59 4.29
CA GLU A 137 -4.85 -1.56 4.05
C GLU A 137 -4.99 -2.81 4.94
N ARG A 138 -5.27 -2.62 6.23
CA ARG A 138 -5.57 -3.73 7.15
C ARG A 138 -6.75 -4.56 6.66
N THR A 139 -7.79 -3.89 6.17
CA THR A 139 -8.99 -4.57 5.63
C THR A 139 -8.66 -5.40 4.40
N SER A 140 -7.88 -4.84 3.47
CA SER A 140 -7.41 -5.52 2.26
C SER A 140 -6.53 -6.73 2.60
N LEU A 141 -5.57 -6.56 3.51
CA LEU A 141 -4.66 -7.64 3.95
C LEU A 141 -5.43 -8.77 4.66
N ALA A 142 -6.35 -8.43 5.56
CA ALA A 142 -7.18 -9.42 6.23
C ALA A 142 -8.04 -10.23 5.24
N TRP A 143 -8.55 -9.59 4.19
CA TRP A 143 -9.27 -10.28 3.12
C TRP A 143 -8.35 -11.19 2.30
N LEU A 144 -7.15 -10.74 1.93
CA LEU A 144 -6.17 -11.56 1.20
C LEU A 144 -5.79 -12.82 1.96
N ARG A 145 -5.61 -12.72 3.30
CA ARG A 145 -5.35 -13.89 4.17
C ARG A 145 -6.49 -14.90 4.10
N ARG A 146 -7.74 -14.47 4.32
CA ARG A 146 -8.92 -15.36 4.22
C ARG A 146 -9.06 -16.00 2.85
N MET A 147 -8.75 -15.26 1.79
CA MET A 147 -8.79 -15.78 0.42
C MET A 147 -7.68 -16.82 0.18
N SER A 148 -6.48 -16.60 0.72
CA SER A 148 -5.39 -17.59 0.69
C SER A 148 -5.81 -18.89 1.38
N ASP A 149 -6.37 -18.79 2.59
CA ASP A 149 -6.85 -19.97 3.33
C ASP A 149 -7.93 -20.70 2.52
N THR A 150 -8.88 -19.98 1.93
CA THR A 150 -9.95 -20.57 1.10
C THR A 150 -9.38 -21.38 -0.08
N LEU A 151 -8.36 -20.85 -0.77
CA LEU A 151 -7.72 -21.52 -1.91
C LEU A 151 -6.84 -22.72 -1.51
N GLU A 152 -6.39 -22.78 -0.26
CA GLU A 152 -5.62 -23.90 0.28
C GLU A 152 -6.52 -25.09 0.62
N HIS A 153 -7.66 -24.84 1.27
CA HIS A 153 -8.59 -25.89 1.74
C HIS A 153 -9.42 -26.57 0.63
N GLU A 154 -9.51 -26.00 -0.58
CA GLU A 154 -10.22 -26.61 -1.72
C GLU A 154 -9.43 -27.75 -2.41
N ARG A 155 -8.28 -28.16 -1.86
CA ARG A 155 -7.46 -29.27 -2.37
C ARG A 155 -7.44 -30.51 -1.48
N GLU A 156 -8.16 -30.50 -0.35
CA GLU A 156 -8.46 -31.67 0.48
C GLU A 156 -9.84 -32.24 0.13
#